data_AF-A0A535X982-F1
#
_entry.id   AF-A0A535X982-F1
#
_cell.length_a   1.000
_cell.length_b   1.000
_cell.length_c   1.000
_cell.angle_alpha   90.00
_cell.angle_beta   90.00
_cell.angle_gamma   90.00
#
_symmetry.space_group_name_H-M   'P 1'
#
loop_
_entity.id
_entity.type
_entity.pdbx_description
1 polymer ?
#
loop_
_entity_poly.entity_id
_entity_poly.type
_entity_poly.pdbx_seq_one_letter_code
_entity_poly.pdbx_strand_id
1 'polypeptide(L)'
;MSTIEVRRFRRDDRQQVTRLVNIHAGAVIPGMATSVNAVMSQLERESGEFIVDAWVVERATLVAEQRGRVVAASHVLRYANA
;
A
#
# COMPACT_ATOMS: atom_id res chain seq x y z
N MET A 1 12.77 -2.53 23.82
CA MET A 1 11.62 -2.19 22.94
C MET A 1 12.09 -2.32 21.50
N SER A 2 11.34 -2.94 20.59
CA SER A 2 11.71 -2.86 19.16
C SER A 2 11.15 -1.59 18.55
N THR A 3 12.06 -0.76 18.07
CA THR A 3 11.74 0.46 17.31
C THR A 3 10.93 0.09 16.07
N ILE A 4 9.96 0.93 15.73
CA ILE A 4 9.23 0.88 14.47
C ILE A 4 9.92 1.85 13.53
N GLU A 5 10.33 1.38 12.35
CA GLU A 5 10.87 2.23 11.29
C GLU A 5 9.79 2.46 10.23
N VAL A 6 9.51 3.72 9.92
CA VAL A 6 8.62 4.08 8.79
C VAL A 6 9.47 4.44 7.59
N ARG A 7 9.30 3.71 6.50
CA ARG A 7 10.08 3.88 5.26
C ARG A 7 9.20 3.73 4.02
N ARG A 8 9.71 4.13 2.87
CA ARG A 8 9.05 3.84 1.59
C ARG A 8 8.98 2.33 1.34
N PHE A 9 7.88 1.93 0.71
CA PHE A 9 7.67 0.58 0.18
C PHE A 9 8.79 0.18 -0.76
N ARG A 10 9.23 -1.07 -0.64
CA ARG A 10 10.16 -1.73 -1.56
C ARG A 10 9.48 -2.95 -2.15
N ARG A 11 9.89 -3.38 -3.35
CA ARG A 11 9.30 -4.56 -4.00
C ARG A 11 9.41 -5.83 -3.16
N ASP A 12 10.41 -5.95 -2.28
CA ASP A 12 10.55 -7.08 -1.34
C ASP A 12 9.42 -7.14 -0.31
N ASP A 13 8.75 -6.01 -0.04
CA ASP A 13 7.62 -5.94 0.90
C ASP A 13 6.31 -6.48 0.28
N ARG A 14 6.26 -6.70 -1.04
CA ARG A 14 5.03 -7.00 -1.81
C ARG A 14 4.17 -8.09 -1.17
N GLN A 15 4.78 -9.19 -0.76
CA GLN A 15 4.04 -10.30 -0.16
C GLN A 15 3.50 -9.95 1.23
N GLN A 16 4.25 -9.20 2.02
CA GLN A 16 3.84 -8.81 3.37
C GLN A 16 2.68 -7.80 3.30
N VAL A 17 2.78 -6.82 2.40
CA VAL A 17 1.71 -5.83 2.16
C VAL A 17 0.45 -6.50 1.63
N THR A 18 0.54 -7.43 0.68
CA THR A 18 -0.64 -8.18 0.21
C THR A 18 -1.27 -9.01 1.32
N ARG A 19 -0.48 -9.62 2.21
CA ARG A 19 -1.02 -10.31 3.39
C ARG A 19 -1.76 -9.36 4.32
N LEU A 20 -1.22 -8.16 4.58
CA LEU A 20 -1.93 -7.15 5.37
C LEU A 20 -3.27 -6.80 4.72
N VAL A 21 -3.29 -6.52 3.42
CA VAL A 21 -4.53 -6.22 2.68
C VAL A 21 -5.55 -7.36 2.83
N ASN A 22 -5.14 -8.61 2.58
CA ASN A 22 -6.05 -9.77 2.65
C ASN A 22 -6.54 -10.04 4.08
N ILE A 23 -5.72 -9.83 5.12
CA ILE A 23 -6.16 -9.96 6.51
C ILE A 23 -7.24 -8.92 6.83
N HIS A 24 -7.06 -7.66 6.43
CA HIS A 24 -8.03 -6.60 6.70
C HIS A 24 -9.31 -6.76 5.89
N ALA A 25 -9.19 -7.09 4.59
CA ALA A 25 -10.35 -7.34 3.73
C ALA A 25 -11.14 -8.58 4.19
N GLY A 26 -10.45 -9.67 4.54
CA GLY A 26 -11.08 -10.90 5.02
C GLY A 26 -11.79 -10.74 6.37
N ALA A 27 -11.37 -9.77 7.19
CA ALA A 27 -12.03 -9.45 8.46
C ALA A 27 -13.43 -8.83 8.26
N VAL A 28 -13.70 -8.21 7.11
CA VAL A 28 -14.99 -7.56 6.79
C VAL A 28 -15.78 -8.32 5.73
N ILE A 29 -15.12 -9.04 4.82
CA ILE A 29 -15.74 -9.81 3.74
C ILE A 29 -15.15 -11.24 3.75
N PRO A 30 -15.86 -12.23 4.31
CA PRO A 30 -15.39 -13.61 4.35
C PRO A 30 -15.11 -14.18 2.96
N GLY A 31 -13.98 -14.88 2.82
CA GLY A 31 -13.55 -15.50 1.55
C GLY A 31 -12.94 -14.52 0.54
N MET A 32 -12.90 -13.22 0.83
CA MET A 32 -12.24 -12.24 -0.03
C MET A 32 -10.72 -12.39 0.05
N ALA A 33 -10.09 -12.47 -1.12
CA ALA A 33 -8.64 -12.39 -1.26
C ALA A 33 -8.30 -11.71 -2.58
N THR A 34 -7.17 -11.03 -2.61
CA THR A 34 -6.59 -10.46 -3.81
C THR A 34 -5.17 -10.99 -4.04
N SER A 35 -4.73 -10.94 -5.30
CA SER A 35 -3.39 -11.40 -5.68
C SER A 35 -2.33 -10.32 -5.41
N VAL A 36 -1.07 -10.74 -5.28
CA VAL A 36 0.05 -9.80 -5.19
C VAL A 36 0.07 -8.87 -6.39
N ASN A 37 -0.16 -9.40 -7.59
CA ASN A 37 -0.16 -8.62 -8.82
C ASN A 37 -1.25 -7.54 -8.80
N ALA A 38 -2.47 -7.86 -8.37
CA ALA A 38 -3.54 -6.88 -8.26
C ALA A 38 -3.21 -5.75 -7.27
N VAL A 39 -2.59 -6.06 -6.13
CA VAL A 39 -2.12 -5.04 -5.18
C VAL A 39 -1.00 -4.20 -5.80
N MET A 40 -0.02 -4.81 -6.46
CA MET A 40 1.07 -4.06 -7.10
C MET A 40 0.55 -3.16 -8.22
N SER A 41 -0.35 -3.65 -9.06
CA SER A 41 -1.02 -2.85 -10.08
C SER A 41 -1.73 -1.63 -9.49
N GLN A 42 -2.31 -1.75 -8.29
CA GLN A 42 -2.94 -0.62 -7.60
C GLN A 42 -1.92 0.37 -7.02
N LEU A 43 -0.83 -0.11 -6.42
CA LEU A 43 0.19 0.74 -5.79
C LEU A 43 1.12 1.43 -6.81
N GLU A 44 1.36 0.77 -7.94
CA GLU A 44 2.20 1.26 -9.05
C GLU A 44 1.37 1.97 -10.13
N ARG A 45 0.03 2.06 -9.97
CA ARG A 45 -0.86 2.67 -10.95
C ARG A 45 -0.48 4.13 -11.21
N GLU A 46 -0.16 4.44 -12.46
CA GLU A 46 0.16 5.80 -12.87
C GLU A 46 -1.06 6.72 -12.70
N SER A 47 -0.76 7.99 -12.42
CA SER A 47 -1.74 9.07 -12.24
C SER A 47 -2.57 9.39 -13.51
N GLY A 48 -2.39 8.65 -14.60
CA GLY A 48 -2.94 8.94 -15.94
C GLY A 48 -3.95 7.92 -16.48
N GLU A 49 -4.35 6.89 -15.73
CA GLU A 49 -5.50 6.06 -16.15
C GLU A 49 -6.80 6.89 -16.11
N PHE A 50 -7.65 6.69 -17.13
CA PHE A 50 -8.81 7.53 -17.49
C PHE A 50 -9.51 8.18 -16.28
N ILE A 51 -9.23 9.48 -16.12
CA ILE A 51 -9.73 10.50 -15.18
C ILE A 51 -10.36 9.96 -13.87
N VAL A 52 -9.58 9.89 -12.80
CA VAL A 52 -10.11 9.96 -11.41
C VAL A 52 -9.34 10.94 -10.51
N ASP A 53 -8.08 11.27 -10.80
CA ASP A 53 -7.23 12.02 -9.86
C ASP A 53 -6.44 13.15 -10.53
N ALA A 54 -7.11 14.02 -11.30
CA ALA A 54 -6.48 15.16 -12.02
C ALA A 54 -5.63 16.09 -11.13
N TRP A 55 -5.85 16.01 -9.81
CA TRP A 55 -5.17 16.83 -8.82
C TRP A 55 -4.09 16.06 -8.05
N VAL A 56 -3.95 14.73 -8.18
CA VAL A 56 -2.87 13.98 -7.48
C VAL A 56 -1.54 14.20 -8.20
N VAL A 57 -0.55 14.72 -7.48
CA VAL A 57 0.80 15.00 -7.98
C VAL A 57 1.85 14.03 -7.48
N GLU A 58 1.55 13.28 -6.42
CA GLU A 58 2.44 12.25 -5.91
C GLU A 58 1.64 11.12 -5.28
N ARG A 59 2.08 9.89 -5.53
CA ARG A 59 1.65 8.71 -4.79
C ARG A 59 2.86 8.13 -4.09
N ALA A 60 2.70 7.81 -2.82
CA ALA A 60 3.71 7.09 -2.09
C ALA A 60 3.06 5.98 -1.27
N THR A 61 3.72 4.84 -1.22
CA THR A 61 3.38 3.80 -0.26
C THR A 61 4.45 3.78 0.82
N LEU A 62 4.02 3.91 2.06
CA LEU A 62 4.85 3.81 3.25
C LEU A 62 4.57 2.48 3.95
N VAL A 63 5.61 1.90 4.54
CA VAL A 63 5.51 0.71 5.39
C VAL A 63 6.11 1.00 6.75
N ALA A 64 5.49 0.46 7.78
CA ALA A 64 6.05 0.39 9.12
C ALA A 64 6.69 -0.98 9.31
N GLU A 65 7.98 -1.01 9.62
CA GLU A 65 8.74 -2.22 9.83
C GLU A 65 9.09 -2.38 11.32
N GLN A 66 8.91 -3.59 11.84
CA GLN A 66 9.37 -3.97 13.16
C GLN A 66 10.08 -5.32 13.08
N ARG A 67 11.37 -5.36 13.47
CA ARG A 67 12.19 -6.58 13.47
C ARG A 67 12.21 -7.31 12.12
N GLY A 68 12.38 -6.59 11.00
CA GLY A 68 12.43 -7.18 9.66
C GLY A 68 11.07 -7.56 9.07
N ARG A 69 9.96 -7.21 9.74
CA ARG A 69 8.60 -7.54 9.30
C ARG A 69 7.78 -6.28 9.10
N VAL A 70 7.07 -6.20 7.99
CA VAL A 70 6.10 -5.13 7.73
C VAL A 70 4.88 -5.39 8.59
N VAL A 71 4.58 -4.44 9.48
CA VAL A 71 3.44 -4.53 10.43
C VAL A 71 2.29 -3.61 10.05
N ALA A 72 2.54 -2.58 9.25
CA ALA A 72 1.52 -1.71 8.69
C ALA A 72 1.97 -1.14 7.34
N ALA A 73 1.01 -0.70 6.53
CA ALA A 73 1.26 0.01 5.28
C ALA A 73 0.22 1.12 5.09
N SER A 74 0.62 2.20 4.43
CA SER A 74 -0.26 3.31 4.06
C SER A 74 0.04 3.73 2.63
N HIS A 75 -0.99 3.84 1.80
CA HIS A 75 -0.90 4.41 0.46
C HIS A 75 -1.43 5.85 0.54
N VAL A 76 -0.55 6.81 0.34
CA VAL A 76 -0.83 8.24 0.50
C VAL A 76 -0.73 8.97 -0.84
N LEU A 77 -1.56 10.00 -0.95
CA LEU A 77 -1.68 10.85 -2.13
C LEU A 77 -1.32 12.28 -1.73
N ARG A 78 -0.52 12.97 -2.55
CA ARG A 78 -0.34 14.41 -2.47
C ARG A 78 -1.10 15.05 -3.61
N TYR A 79 -1.87 16.09 -3.32
CA TYR A 79 -2.62 16.84 -4.33
C TYR A 79 -1.91 18.16 -4.68
N ALA A 80 -2.03 18.63 -5.92
CA ALA A 80 -1.60 19.96 -6.36
C ALA A 80 -2.42 21.01 -5.62
N ASN A 81 -1.76 21.95 -4.94
CA ASN A 81 -2.36 23.13 -4.30
C ASN A 81 -3.63 22.82 -3.48
N ALA A 82 -3.44 22.30 -2.26
CA ALA A 82 -4.44 22.49 -1.19
C ALA A 82 -4.42 23.94 -0.71
#